data_AF-A0A5C6QR20-F1
#
_entry.id   AF-A0A5C6QR20-F1
#
_cell.length_a   1.000
_cell.length_b   1.000
_cell.length_c   1.000
_cell.angle_alpha   90.00
_cell.angle_beta   90.00
_cell.angle_gamma   90.00
#
_symmetry.space_group_name_H-M   'P 1'
#
loop_
_entity.id
_entity.type
_entity.pdbx_description
1 polymer ?
#
loop_
_entity_poly.entity_id
_entity_poly.type
_entity_poly.pdbx_seq_one_letter_code
_entity_poly.pdbx_strand_id
1 'polypeptide(L)'
;MNYQFGAFFLDTINFRLLNVGKAVAIEPQVFDLLIYLIEHRERLVSRQEIFNNIWAGREVCDTSLSNNIKSARKVLGDDGRSQQVIKTIHGRGYQFIAEIQTATQVFHHDNQPERKFKLRYQIALSFLMALLVLIFIILNVGGKAPNDFRPSLAVLPLTNIIPAANSDYFGFALADQIIGDFAYLKNLTVRPSSSIRHYAGQVYNVISVGKDLNVDYVLSGNYIHQDQKIRVNLELIDVRTNTLLWRLNQFEVTFSNTFKLQDIVAKEVVNSLKIEFSEQELKLF
;
A
#
# COMPACT_ATOMS: atom_id res chain seq x y z
N MET A 1 -29.48 -23.26 -4.33
CA MET A 1 -30.62 -23.58 -3.44
C MET A 1 -30.46 -22.71 -2.19
N ASN A 2 -31.50 -22.05 -1.68
CA ASN A 2 -31.33 -21.22 -0.48
C ASN A 2 -31.60 -22.05 0.79
N TYR A 3 -30.82 -21.82 1.84
CA TYR A 3 -30.90 -22.59 3.08
C TYR A 3 -31.22 -21.68 4.26
N GLN A 4 -32.18 -22.08 5.09
CA GLN A 4 -32.49 -21.38 6.34
C GLN A 4 -32.23 -22.31 7.52
N PHE A 5 -31.48 -21.84 8.51
CA PHE A 5 -31.19 -22.57 9.74
C PHE A 5 -31.03 -21.61 10.91
N GLY A 6 -31.77 -21.83 12.00
CA GLY A 6 -31.84 -20.89 13.12
C GLY A 6 -32.21 -19.47 12.66
N ALA A 7 -31.38 -18.49 13.03
CA ALA A 7 -31.53 -17.08 12.62
C ALA A 7 -30.88 -16.75 11.27
N PHE A 8 -30.24 -17.72 10.62
CA PHE A 8 -29.43 -17.52 9.43
C PHE A 8 -30.15 -17.92 8.15
N PHE A 9 -29.96 -17.11 7.11
CA PHE A 9 -30.39 -17.38 5.75
C PHE A 9 -29.20 -17.32 4.80
N LEU A 10 -28.92 -18.42 4.12
CA LEU A 10 -27.85 -18.58 3.15
C LEU A 10 -28.43 -18.48 1.74
N ASP A 11 -28.16 -17.35 1.07
CA ASP A 11 -28.53 -17.09 -0.31
C ASP A 11 -27.39 -17.50 -1.24
N THR A 12 -27.54 -18.67 -1.85
CA THR A 12 -26.56 -19.22 -2.81
C THR A 12 -26.56 -18.51 -4.15
N ILE A 13 -27.62 -17.77 -4.50
CA ILE A 13 -27.74 -17.05 -5.77
C ILE A 13 -26.95 -15.74 -5.69
N ASN A 14 -27.13 -15.02 -4.59
CA ASN A 14 -26.50 -13.71 -4.37
C ASN A 14 -25.20 -13.77 -3.54
N PHE A 15 -24.73 -14.96 -3.17
CA PHE A 15 -23.56 -15.18 -2.30
C PHE A 15 -23.63 -14.37 -1.00
N ARG A 16 -24.76 -14.49 -0.28
CA ARG A 16 -25.00 -13.73 0.96
C ARG A 16 -25.39 -14.64 2.10
N LEU A 17 -24.80 -14.38 3.26
CA LEU A 17 -25.30 -14.85 4.54
C LEU A 17 -26.03 -13.70 5.23
N LEU A 18 -27.28 -13.94 5.64
CA LEU A 18 -28.06 -13.00 6.44
C LEU A 18 -28.28 -13.59 7.84
N ASN A 19 -28.25 -12.75 8.86
CA ASN A 19 -28.66 -13.08 10.23
C ASN A 19 -29.80 -12.13 10.62
N VAL A 20 -31.00 -12.66 10.84
CA VAL A 20 -32.23 -11.88 11.08
C VAL A 20 -32.39 -10.75 10.04
N GLY A 21 -32.19 -11.08 8.75
CA GLY A 21 -32.32 -10.13 7.63
C GLY A 21 -31.16 -9.14 7.45
N LYS A 22 -30.15 -9.13 8.33
CA LYS A 22 -28.94 -8.30 8.18
C LYS A 22 -27.82 -9.08 7.52
N ALA A 23 -27.16 -8.49 6.53
CA ALA A 23 -26.01 -9.12 5.87
C ALA A 23 -24.84 -9.31 6.84
N VAL A 24 -24.28 -10.52 6.84
CA VAL A 24 -23.09 -10.90 7.62
C VAL A 24 -21.93 -11.10 6.65
N ALA A 25 -20.81 -10.43 6.91
CA ALA A 25 -19.60 -10.60 6.12
C ALA A 25 -19.03 -12.01 6.33
N ILE A 26 -18.78 -12.71 5.24
CA ILE A 26 -18.23 -14.07 5.22
C ILE A 26 -17.22 -14.19 4.08
N GLU A 27 -16.12 -14.90 4.34
CA GLU A 27 -15.09 -15.15 3.34
C GLU A 27 -15.60 -16.16 2.28
N PRO A 28 -15.25 -16.01 0.99
CA PRO A 28 -15.72 -16.91 -0.06
C PRO A 28 -15.49 -18.40 0.22
N GLN A 29 -14.28 -18.79 0.65
CA GLN A 29 -13.98 -20.20 0.97
C GLN A 29 -14.77 -20.73 2.18
N VAL A 30 -15.08 -19.86 3.13
CA VAL A 30 -15.88 -20.23 4.30
C VAL A 30 -17.34 -20.40 3.88
N PHE A 31 -17.82 -19.56 2.96
CA PHE A 31 -19.15 -19.69 2.37
C PHE A 31 -19.29 -21.00 1.59
N ASP A 32 -18.32 -21.34 0.74
CA ASP A 32 -18.30 -22.60 -0.02
C ASP A 32 -18.28 -23.82 0.91
N LEU A 33 -17.50 -23.76 2.00
CA LEU A 33 -17.47 -24.80 3.04
C LEU A 33 -18.83 -24.99 3.72
N LEU A 34 -19.54 -23.89 4.02
CA LEU A 34 -20.86 -23.98 4.61
C LEU A 34 -21.86 -24.65 3.66
N ILE A 35 -21.87 -24.27 2.39
CA ILE A 35 -22.72 -24.90 1.37
C ILE A 35 -22.42 -26.40 1.33
N TYR A 36 -21.14 -26.78 1.23
CA TYR A 36 -20.74 -28.17 1.10
C TYR A 36 -21.15 -29.01 2.33
N LEU A 37 -20.95 -28.49 3.54
CA LEU A 37 -21.35 -29.18 4.77
C LEU A 37 -22.88 -29.27 4.91
N ILE A 38 -23.63 -28.27 4.45
CA ILE A 38 -25.09 -28.26 4.44
C ILE A 38 -25.65 -29.30 3.46
N GLU A 39 -25.09 -29.38 2.25
CA GLU A 39 -25.49 -30.33 1.22
C GLU A 39 -25.22 -31.79 1.63
N HIS A 40 -24.23 -32.01 2.50
CA HIS A 40 -23.87 -33.31 3.03
C HIS A 40 -24.22 -33.52 4.52
N ARG A 41 -25.13 -32.71 5.08
CA ARG A 41 -25.44 -32.68 6.53
C ARG A 41 -25.86 -34.01 7.15
N GLU A 42 -26.45 -34.91 6.36
CA GLU A 42 -26.97 -36.20 6.82
C GLU A 42 -25.88 -37.20 7.21
N ARG A 43 -24.61 -36.90 6.88
CA ARG A 43 -23.46 -37.76 7.19
C ARG A 43 -22.27 -36.96 7.66
N LEU A 44 -21.28 -37.69 8.17
CA LEU A 44 -19.95 -37.14 8.41
C LEU A 44 -19.27 -36.83 7.07
N VAL A 45 -18.67 -35.64 6.98
CA VAL A 45 -17.81 -35.23 5.87
C VAL A 45 -16.36 -35.32 6.34
N SER A 46 -15.56 -36.14 5.64
CA SER A 46 -14.17 -36.37 6.04
C SER A 46 -13.27 -35.17 5.70
N ARG A 47 -12.14 -35.03 6.40
CA ARG A 47 -11.18 -33.96 6.09
C ARG A 47 -10.67 -34.06 4.64
N GLN A 48 -10.37 -35.28 4.19
CA GLN A 48 -9.88 -35.53 2.83
C GLN A 48 -10.91 -35.12 1.77
N GLU A 49 -12.18 -35.42 2.02
CA GLU A 49 -13.28 -35.04 1.14
C GLU A 49 -13.44 -33.52 1.04
N ILE A 50 -13.37 -32.83 2.18
CA ILE A 50 -13.41 -31.37 2.23
C ILE A 50 -12.24 -30.76 1.44
N PHE A 51 -11.02 -31.28 1.61
CA PHE A 51 -9.86 -30.83 0.85
C PHE A 51 -10.04 -31.02 -0.66
N ASN A 52 -10.50 -32.19 -1.08
CA ASN A 52 -10.64 -32.51 -2.50
C ASN A 52 -11.70 -31.62 -3.19
N ASN A 53 -12.81 -31.32 -2.51
CA ASN A 53 -13.96 -30.63 -3.13
C ASN A 53 -13.89 -29.11 -3.03
N ILE A 54 -13.29 -28.56 -1.97
CA ILE A 54 -13.20 -27.09 -1.80
C ILE A 54 -11.86 -26.55 -2.30
N TRP A 55 -10.78 -27.32 -2.17
CA TRP A 55 -9.44 -26.88 -2.58
C TRP A 55 -8.93 -27.49 -3.90
N ALA A 56 -9.75 -28.31 -4.59
CA ALA A 56 -9.54 -28.75 -5.97
C ALA A 56 -8.10 -29.18 -6.32
N GLY A 57 -7.42 -29.89 -5.41
CA GLY A 57 -6.07 -30.41 -5.62
C GLY A 57 -4.91 -29.48 -5.25
N ARG A 58 -5.17 -28.35 -4.58
CA ARG A 58 -4.09 -27.54 -3.96
C ARG A 58 -3.58 -28.23 -2.71
N GLU A 59 -2.26 -28.29 -2.53
CA GLU A 59 -1.66 -28.75 -1.27
C GLU A 59 -1.98 -27.76 -0.15
N VAL A 60 -2.83 -28.16 0.77
CA VAL A 60 -3.21 -27.36 1.95
C VAL A 60 -3.04 -28.19 3.21
N CYS A 61 -2.61 -27.53 4.28
CA CYS A 61 -2.38 -28.15 5.58
C CYS A 61 -3.67 -28.24 6.41
N ASP A 62 -3.71 -29.17 7.37
CA ASP A 62 -4.80 -29.32 8.36
C ASP A 62 -5.14 -28.05 9.14
N THR A 63 -4.16 -27.14 9.28
CA THR A 63 -4.34 -25.82 9.90
C THR A 63 -5.29 -24.93 9.10
N SER A 64 -5.26 -25.00 7.76
CA SER A 64 -6.14 -24.23 6.88
C SER A 64 -7.60 -24.65 7.04
N LEU A 65 -7.86 -25.97 7.05
CA LEU A 65 -9.21 -26.50 7.30
C LEU A 65 -9.69 -26.12 8.71
N SER A 66 -8.82 -26.23 9.71
CA SER A 66 -9.14 -25.85 11.09
C SER A 66 -9.50 -24.37 11.22
N ASN A 67 -8.79 -23.49 10.51
CA ASN A 67 -9.07 -22.06 10.47
C ASN A 67 -10.40 -21.74 9.77
N ASN A 68 -10.71 -22.40 8.64
CA ASN A 68 -11.97 -22.19 7.94
C ASN A 68 -13.17 -22.68 8.77
N ILE A 69 -13.04 -23.81 9.46
CA ILE A 69 -14.07 -24.28 10.40
C ILE A 69 -14.25 -23.30 11.57
N LYS A 70 -13.15 -22.72 12.09
CA LYS A 70 -13.21 -21.70 13.15
C LYS A 70 -13.90 -20.42 12.67
N SER A 71 -13.59 -19.98 11.45
CA SER A 71 -14.22 -18.81 10.83
C SER A 71 -15.71 -19.04 10.58
N ALA A 72 -16.07 -20.21 10.02
CA ALA A 72 -17.45 -20.64 9.82
C ALA A 72 -18.24 -20.61 11.12
N ARG A 73 -17.71 -21.24 12.18
CA ARG A 73 -18.37 -21.24 13.50
C ARG A 73 -18.57 -19.82 14.03
N LYS A 74 -17.53 -18.98 13.99
CA LYS A 74 -17.59 -17.59 14.47
C LYS A 74 -18.70 -16.79 13.78
N VAL A 75 -18.79 -16.90 12.46
CA VAL A 75 -19.80 -16.20 11.65
C VAL A 75 -21.21 -16.69 11.98
N LEU A 76 -21.37 -17.97 12.31
CA LEU A 76 -22.63 -18.59 12.69
C LEU A 76 -22.97 -18.45 14.19
N GLY A 77 -22.15 -17.74 14.97
CA GLY A 77 -22.32 -17.63 16.42
C GLY A 77 -22.08 -18.95 17.18
N ASP A 78 -21.41 -19.91 16.55
CA ASP A 78 -21.00 -21.20 17.11
C ASP A 78 -19.53 -21.15 17.57
N ASP A 79 -19.11 -22.10 18.40
CA ASP A 79 -17.72 -22.22 18.81
C ASP A 79 -17.26 -23.68 19.00
N GLY A 80 -15.98 -23.88 19.33
CA GLY A 80 -15.40 -25.21 19.50
C GLY A 80 -15.87 -25.97 20.75
N ARG A 81 -16.59 -25.31 21.68
CA ARG A 81 -17.13 -25.91 22.90
C ARG A 81 -18.62 -26.22 22.76
N SER A 82 -19.41 -25.29 22.24
CA SER A 82 -20.85 -25.43 22.05
C SER A 82 -21.18 -26.32 20.87
N GLN A 83 -20.47 -26.18 19.75
CA GLN A 83 -20.59 -26.97 18.51
C GLN A 83 -22.05 -27.29 18.12
N GLN A 84 -22.90 -26.27 18.15
CA GLN A 84 -24.35 -26.40 17.91
C GLN A 84 -24.71 -26.40 16.42
N VAL A 85 -23.81 -25.90 15.57
CA VAL A 85 -24.06 -25.81 14.12
C VAL A 85 -23.13 -26.75 13.35
N ILE A 86 -21.83 -26.70 13.66
CA ILE A 86 -20.84 -27.60 13.06
C ILE A 86 -20.23 -28.44 14.17
N LYS A 87 -20.40 -29.76 14.08
CA LYS A 87 -19.84 -30.73 15.04
C LYS A 87 -18.53 -31.32 14.54
N THR A 88 -17.50 -31.33 15.39
CA THR A 88 -16.24 -32.01 15.13
C THR A 88 -16.32 -33.45 15.63
N ILE A 89 -16.18 -34.41 14.73
CA ILE A 89 -16.01 -35.82 15.09
C ILE A 89 -14.52 -36.13 15.11
N HIS A 90 -13.99 -36.31 16.32
CA HIS A 90 -12.56 -36.45 16.57
C HIS A 90 -11.94 -37.55 15.70
N GLY A 91 -10.78 -37.25 15.11
CA GLY A 91 -10.09 -38.15 14.18
C GLY A 91 -10.75 -38.31 12.81
N ARG A 92 -12.03 -37.98 12.61
CA ARG A 92 -12.77 -38.34 11.38
C ARG A 92 -13.15 -37.17 10.48
N GLY A 93 -13.66 -36.06 11.02
CA GLY A 93 -14.11 -34.94 10.19
C GLY A 93 -15.14 -34.04 10.86
N TYR A 94 -16.03 -33.48 10.05
CA TYR A 94 -17.02 -32.49 10.47
C TYR A 94 -18.42 -32.87 9.96
N GLN A 95 -19.45 -32.44 10.69
CA GLN A 95 -20.84 -32.61 10.31
C GLN A 95 -21.63 -31.34 10.62
N PHE A 96 -22.46 -30.90 9.67
CA PHE A 96 -23.44 -29.85 9.92
C PHE A 96 -24.65 -30.46 10.63
N ILE A 97 -24.97 -29.97 11.83
CA ILE A 97 -26.01 -30.55 12.70
C ILE A 97 -27.18 -29.60 12.97
N ALA A 98 -27.10 -28.34 12.54
CA ALA A 98 -28.21 -27.41 12.71
C ALA A 98 -29.40 -27.84 11.84
N GLU A 99 -30.60 -27.66 12.38
CA GLU A 99 -31.85 -27.97 11.69
C GLU A 99 -32.06 -27.01 10.51
N ILE A 100 -32.20 -27.58 9.31
CA ILE A 100 -32.41 -26.81 8.08
C ILE A 100 -33.89 -26.86 7.72
N GLN A 101 -34.51 -25.69 7.64
CA GLN A 101 -35.79 -25.51 7.00
C GLN A 101 -35.51 -25.29 5.51
N THR A 102 -35.67 -26.35 4.72
CA THR A 102 -35.62 -26.21 3.26
C THR A 102 -36.91 -25.51 2.84
N ALA A 103 -36.85 -24.19 2.73
CA ALA A 103 -37.96 -23.38 2.25
C ALA A 103 -38.18 -23.67 0.76
N THR A 104 -38.99 -24.68 0.46
CA THR A 104 -39.66 -24.81 -0.85
C THR A 104 -40.80 -23.80 -0.88
N GLN A 105 -40.49 -22.50 -0.84
CA GLN A 105 -41.45 -21.45 -1.13
C GLN A 105 -40.79 -20.37 -1.98
N VAL A 106 -41.33 -20.27 -3.20
CA VAL A 106 -41.14 -19.16 -4.13
C VAL A 106 -41.53 -17.88 -3.38
N PHE A 107 -40.55 -17.04 -3.05
CA PHE A 107 -40.84 -15.68 -2.61
C PHE A 107 -41.36 -14.91 -3.83
N HIS A 108 -42.69 -14.87 -3.96
CA HIS A 108 -43.39 -13.92 -4.82
C HIS A 108 -43.04 -12.51 -4.36
N HIS A 109 -42.41 -11.76 -5.25
CA HIS A 109 -42.20 -10.32 -5.12
C HIS A 109 -43.57 -9.64 -5.23
N ASP A 110 -44.14 -9.22 -4.10
CA ASP A 110 -45.38 -8.45 -4.07
C ASP A 110 -45.10 -7.02 -4.52
N ASN A 111 -45.74 -6.65 -5.64
CA ASN A 111 -45.69 -5.35 -6.29
C ASN A 111 -46.99 -4.61 -5.97
N GLN A 112 -46.95 -3.51 -5.21
CA GLN A 112 -47.94 -2.42 -5.26
C GLN A 112 -47.34 -1.13 -4.63
N PRO A 113 -47.76 0.09 -5.05
CA PRO A 113 -47.74 0.64 -6.40
C PRO A 113 -46.96 1.99 -6.47
N GLU A 114 -46.92 2.54 -7.69
CA GLU A 114 -45.96 3.53 -8.17
C GLU A 114 -46.11 5.01 -7.71
N ARG A 115 -45.00 5.74 -7.89
CA ARG A 115 -44.90 7.13 -8.42
C ARG A 115 -45.47 8.28 -7.58
N LYS A 116 -44.53 8.94 -6.87
CA LYS A 116 -44.30 10.42 -6.92
C LYS A 116 -43.04 10.83 -6.14
N PHE A 117 -42.39 9.91 -5.44
CA PHE A 117 -41.20 10.20 -4.63
C PHE A 117 -39.87 10.08 -5.39
N LYS A 118 -39.80 9.28 -6.46
CA LYS A 118 -38.53 8.98 -7.17
C LYS A 118 -37.91 10.18 -7.91
N LEU A 119 -38.68 11.18 -8.38
CA LEU A 119 -38.08 12.26 -9.19
C LEU A 119 -37.36 13.32 -8.32
N ARG A 120 -37.90 13.64 -7.13
CA ARG A 120 -37.26 14.55 -6.18
C ARG A 120 -36.10 13.88 -5.44
N TYR A 121 -36.22 12.59 -5.10
CA TYR A 121 -35.10 11.84 -4.53
C TYR A 121 -34.03 11.49 -5.55
N GLN A 122 -34.32 11.39 -6.86
CA GLN A 122 -33.26 11.25 -7.87
C GLN A 122 -32.48 12.56 -8.02
N ILE A 123 -33.12 13.73 -8.04
CA ILE A 123 -32.39 15.00 -8.05
C ILE A 123 -31.65 15.20 -6.72
N ALA A 124 -32.27 14.86 -5.58
CA ALA A 124 -31.62 14.95 -4.27
C ALA A 124 -30.51 13.90 -4.08
N LEU A 125 -30.63 12.70 -4.64
CA LEU A 125 -29.60 11.65 -4.61
C LEU A 125 -28.50 11.94 -5.63
N SER A 126 -28.79 12.61 -6.75
CA SER A 126 -27.77 13.11 -7.68
C SER A 126 -27.03 14.29 -7.09
N PHE A 127 -27.70 15.20 -6.37
CA PHE A 127 -27.03 16.25 -5.59
C PHE A 127 -26.29 15.68 -4.38
N LEU A 128 -26.82 14.66 -3.70
CA LEU A 128 -26.14 13.97 -2.60
C LEU A 128 -24.96 13.15 -3.12
N MET A 129 -25.08 12.50 -4.27
CA MET A 129 -24.00 11.75 -4.90
C MET A 129 -22.98 12.74 -5.49
N ALA A 130 -23.39 13.85 -6.08
CA ALA A 130 -22.47 14.92 -6.51
C ALA A 130 -21.81 15.62 -5.32
N LEU A 131 -22.51 15.78 -4.19
CA LEU A 131 -21.96 16.31 -2.93
C LEU A 131 -21.05 15.27 -2.28
N LEU A 132 -21.39 13.98 -2.32
CA LEU A 132 -20.55 12.89 -1.83
C LEU A 132 -19.36 12.64 -2.74
N VAL A 133 -19.47 12.90 -4.04
CA VAL A 133 -18.37 12.87 -5.01
C VAL A 133 -17.53 14.13 -4.84
N LEU A 134 -18.12 15.30 -4.59
CA LEU A 134 -17.38 16.52 -4.26
C LEU A 134 -16.71 16.40 -2.90
N ILE A 135 -17.35 15.79 -1.91
CA ILE A 135 -16.80 15.44 -0.59
C ILE A 135 -15.77 14.34 -0.75
N PHE A 136 -15.97 13.33 -1.59
CA PHE A 136 -14.99 12.28 -1.87
C PHE A 136 -13.80 12.83 -2.64
N ILE A 137 -14.02 13.81 -3.52
CA ILE A 137 -12.97 14.60 -4.16
C ILE A 137 -12.32 15.46 -3.08
N ILE A 138 -13.02 16.17 -2.19
CA ILE A 138 -12.42 16.93 -1.08
C ILE A 138 -11.73 16.02 -0.05
N LEU A 139 -12.16 14.77 0.13
CA LEU A 139 -11.57 13.77 1.04
C LEU A 139 -10.43 13.00 0.37
N ASN A 140 -10.39 12.92 -0.97
CA ASN A 140 -9.26 12.36 -1.72
C ASN A 140 -8.31 13.40 -2.32
N VAL A 141 -8.72 14.66 -2.40
CA VAL A 141 -7.97 15.85 -2.86
C VAL A 141 -7.63 16.77 -1.66
N GLY A 142 -8.19 16.51 -0.47
CA GLY A 142 -7.88 17.24 0.75
C GLY A 142 -7.30 16.32 1.81
N GLY A 143 -5.97 16.35 1.91
CA GLY A 143 -5.23 16.00 3.12
C GLY A 143 -5.17 14.51 3.44
N LYS A 144 -4.16 13.83 2.88
CA LYS A 144 -3.44 12.85 3.70
C LYS A 144 -3.21 13.53 5.07
N ALA A 145 -3.69 12.93 6.16
CA ALA A 145 -3.17 13.23 7.50
C ALA A 145 -1.64 13.33 7.36
N PRO A 146 -0.97 14.35 7.95
CA PRO A 146 0.40 14.70 7.60
C PRO A 146 1.21 13.43 7.58
N ASN A 147 1.58 13.06 6.36
CA ASN A 147 2.15 11.78 6.04
C ASN A 147 3.45 11.77 6.85
N ASP A 148 3.59 10.88 7.85
CA ASP A 148 4.89 10.67 8.52
C ASP A 148 5.92 10.04 7.55
N PHE A 149 5.57 10.02 6.25
CA PHE A 149 6.47 9.91 5.12
C PHE A 149 7.50 11.03 5.17
N ARG A 150 8.65 10.69 5.74
CA ARG A 150 9.87 11.45 5.63
C ARG A 150 10.59 10.94 4.39
N PRO A 151 10.58 11.69 3.29
CA PRO A 151 11.29 11.29 2.10
C PRO A 151 12.75 11.01 2.42
N SER A 152 13.29 9.98 1.79
CA SER A 152 14.67 9.56 1.99
C SER A 152 15.53 9.91 0.79
N LEU A 153 16.70 10.49 1.04
CA LEU A 153 17.62 11.04 0.04
C LEU A 153 19.01 10.43 0.20
N ALA A 154 19.60 10.00 -0.90
CA ALA A 154 21.05 9.77 -0.99
C ALA A 154 21.67 10.83 -1.91
N VAL A 155 22.82 11.38 -1.49
CA VAL A 155 23.64 12.27 -2.32
C VAL A 155 24.88 11.49 -2.73
N LEU A 156 25.02 11.24 -4.04
CA LEU A 156 26.14 10.45 -4.55
C LEU A 156 27.38 11.32 -4.80
N PRO A 157 28.59 10.74 -4.70
CA PRO A 157 29.82 11.43 -5.08
C PRO A 157 29.71 11.96 -6.51
N LEU A 158 30.04 13.23 -6.71
CA LEU A 158 29.97 13.82 -8.03
C LEU A 158 31.08 13.27 -8.91
N THR A 159 30.76 12.92 -10.15
CA THR A 159 31.74 12.37 -11.09
C THR A 159 32.38 13.46 -11.92
N ASN A 160 33.71 13.45 -12.04
CA ASN A 160 34.42 14.35 -12.94
C ASN A 160 34.27 13.89 -14.39
N ILE A 161 33.79 14.76 -15.29
CA ILE A 161 33.67 14.43 -16.73
C ILE A 161 35.05 14.42 -17.41
N ILE A 162 36.02 15.17 -16.89
CA ILE A 162 37.38 15.23 -17.42
C ILE A 162 38.33 14.58 -16.42
N PRO A 163 38.69 13.30 -16.58
CA PRO A 163 39.53 12.59 -15.62
C PRO A 163 40.89 13.30 -15.48
N ALA A 164 41.17 13.84 -14.31
CA ALA A 164 42.49 14.35 -13.94
C ALA A 164 43.07 13.42 -12.87
N ALA A 165 44.37 13.19 -12.88
CA ALA A 165 45.07 12.20 -12.05
C ALA A 165 44.98 12.43 -10.51
N ASN A 166 44.13 13.35 -10.03
CA ASN A 166 43.98 13.73 -8.63
C ASN A 166 42.55 14.18 -8.25
N SER A 167 41.52 13.83 -9.04
CA SER A 167 40.19 14.46 -8.92
C SER A 167 39.18 13.77 -7.99
N ASP A 168 39.42 12.55 -7.52
CA ASP A 168 38.36 11.72 -6.91
C ASP A 168 37.89 12.21 -5.52
N TYR A 169 38.68 13.05 -4.85
CA TYR A 169 38.31 13.57 -3.52
C TYR A 169 37.30 14.71 -3.57
N PHE A 170 37.34 15.53 -4.62
CA PHE A 170 36.52 16.74 -4.69
C PHE A 170 35.03 16.41 -4.84
N GLY A 171 34.70 15.44 -5.68
CA GLY A 171 33.31 14.98 -5.86
C GLY A 171 32.70 14.38 -4.59
N PHE A 172 33.50 13.67 -3.80
CA PHE A 172 33.08 13.17 -2.49
C PHE A 172 32.92 14.29 -1.46
N ALA A 173 33.86 15.24 -1.41
CA ALA A 173 33.80 16.36 -0.46
C ALA A 173 32.58 17.26 -0.70
N LEU A 174 32.21 17.53 -1.96
CA LEU A 174 30.98 18.26 -2.28
C LEU A 174 29.72 17.50 -1.84
N ALA A 175 29.67 16.19 -2.07
CA ALA A 175 28.55 15.37 -1.61
C ALA A 175 28.44 15.37 -0.08
N ASP A 176 29.57 15.25 0.63
CA ASP A 176 29.63 15.28 2.10
C ASP A 176 29.10 16.61 2.68
N GLN A 177 29.47 17.74 2.07
CA GLN A 177 28.94 19.05 2.46
C GLN A 177 27.42 19.13 2.27
N ILE A 178 26.91 18.74 1.09
CA ILE A 178 25.47 18.75 0.80
C ILE A 178 24.71 17.83 1.78
N ILE A 179 25.27 16.67 2.13
CA ILE A 179 24.69 15.76 3.13
C ILE A 179 24.61 16.44 4.50
N GLY A 180 25.67 17.13 4.92
CA GLY A 180 25.70 17.89 6.17
C GLY A 180 24.59 18.93 6.26
N ASP A 181 24.36 19.68 5.18
CA ASP A 181 23.32 20.71 5.11
C ASP A 181 21.92 20.11 5.19
N PHE A 182 21.67 19.04 4.43
CA PHE A 182 20.38 18.36 4.47
C PHE A 182 20.11 17.62 5.78
N ALA A 183 21.14 17.25 6.56
CA ALA A 183 20.98 16.58 7.85
C ALA A 183 20.27 17.46 8.89
N TYR A 184 20.25 18.78 8.72
CA TYR A 184 19.52 19.71 9.59
C TYR A 184 18.01 19.73 9.32
N LEU A 185 17.55 19.18 8.20
CA LEU A 185 16.13 19.14 7.83
C LEU A 185 15.40 18.01 8.54
N LYS A 186 14.49 18.33 9.46
CA LYS A 186 13.79 17.31 10.27
C LYS A 186 12.84 16.43 9.46
N ASN A 187 12.35 16.97 8.34
CA ASN A 187 11.39 16.32 7.46
C ASN A 187 12.04 15.56 6.29
N LEU A 188 13.37 15.40 6.29
CA LEU A 188 14.11 14.69 5.24
C LEU A 188 15.10 13.70 5.87
N THR A 189 15.05 12.43 5.46
CA THR A 189 16.02 11.42 5.92
C THR A 189 17.17 11.34 4.93
N VAL A 190 18.37 11.76 5.33
CA VAL A 190 19.55 11.74 4.44
C VAL A 190 20.46 10.57 4.81
N ARG A 191 20.97 9.86 3.80
CA ARG A 191 21.97 8.81 4.03
C ARG A 191 23.33 9.43 4.37
N PRO A 192 24.03 8.93 5.40
CA PRO A 192 25.30 9.50 5.82
C PRO A 192 26.39 9.27 4.76
N SER A 193 27.39 10.14 4.74
CA SER A 193 28.50 10.11 3.78
C SER A 193 29.32 8.81 3.82
N SER A 194 29.29 8.08 4.94
CA SER A 194 29.91 6.76 5.05
C SER A 194 29.24 5.71 4.15
N SER A 195 27.92 5.80 3.95
CA SER A 195 27.14 4.88 3.12
C SER A 195 27.41 5.05 1.63
N ILE A 196 27.90 6.23 1.20
CA ILE A 196 28.12 6.54 -0.22
C ILE A 196 29.59 6.48 -0.64
N ARG A 197 30.52 6.33 0.31
CA ARG A 197 31.97 6.31 0.06
C ARG A 197 32.40 5.22 -0.93
N HIS A 198 31.75 4.07 -0.90
CA HIS A 198 32.05 2.98 -1.83
C HIS A 198 31.80 3.35 -3.30
N TYR A 199 30.89 4.28 -3.58
CA TYR A 199 30.55 4.69 -4.94
C TYR A 199 31.51 5.75 -5.50
N ALA A 200 32.44 6.29 -4.71
CA ALA A 200 33.39 7.29 -5.19
C ALA A 200 34.31 6.70 -6.27
N GLY A 201 34.42 7.39 -7.41
CA GLY A 201 35.29 6.98 -8.53
C GLY A 201 34.79 5.75 -9.31
N GLN A 202 33.58 5.25 -9.03
CA GLN A 202 33.00 4.10 -9.74
C GLN A 202 31.95 4.54 -10.77
N VAL A 203 31.71 3.68 -11.76
CA VAL A 203 30.57 3.80 -12.68
C VAL A 203 29.45 2.91 -12.15
N TYR A 204 28.28 3.48 -11.89
CA TYR A 204 27.15 2.79 -11.29
C TYR A 204 25.82 3.19 -11.93
N ASN A 205 24.81 2.34 -11.79
CA ASN A 205 23.44 2.68 -12.12
C ASN A 205 22.78 3.36 -10.92
N VAL A 206 22.34 4.61 -11.10
CA VAL A 206 21.75 5.45 -10.03
C VAL A 206 20.53 4.79 -9.38
N ILE A 207 19.70 4.09 -10.15
CA ILE A 207 18.49 3.42 -9.63
C ILE A 207 18.85 2.21 -8.79
N SER A 208 19.86 1.44 -9.20
CA SER A 208 20.38 0.33 -8.39
C SER A 208 20.93 0.85 -7.06
N VAL A 209 21.75 1.92 -7.10
CA VAL A 209 22.28 2.55 -5.88
C VAL A 209 21.17 3.04 -4.97
N GLY A 210 20.12 3.65 -5.52
CA GLY A 210 18.95 4.09 -4.75
C GLY A 210 18.25 2.95 -4.02
N LYS A 211 18.11 1.79 -4.67
CA LYS A 211 17.57 0.58 -4.05
C LYS A 211 18.48 0.02 -2.97
N ASP A 212 19.79 -0.06 -3.25
CA ASP A 212 20.79 -0.59 -2.31
C ASP A 212 20.88 0.26 -1.04
N LEU A 213 20.74 1.59 -1.17
CA LEU A 213 20.71 2.54 -0.06
C LEU A 213 19.32 2.70 0.56
N ASN A 214 18.30 2.02 0.02
CA ASN A 214 16.90 2.10 0.44
C ASN A 214 16.42 3.55 0.54
N VAL A 215 16.52 4.31 -0.54
CA VAL A 215 16.09 5.72 -0.61
C VAL A 215 15.01 5.95 -1.67
N ASP A 216 14.15 6.94 -1.42
CA ASP A 216 13.11 7.37 -2.36
C ASP A 216 13.71 8.21 -3.49
N TYR A 217 14.72 9.02 -3.17
CA TYR A 217 15.35 9.95 -4.10
C TYR A 217 16.87 9.83 -4.08
N VAL A 218 17.47 10.06 -5.24
CA VAL A 218 18.92 10.17 -5.37
C VAL A 218 19.27 11.50 -6.02
N LEU A 219 20.10 12.27 -5.34
CA LEU A 219 20.81 13.41 -5.91
C LEU A 219 22.13 12.90 -6.48
N SER A 220 22.27 12.96 -7.80
CA SER A 220 23.49 12.60 -8.50
C SER A 220 23.96 13.77 -9.35
N GLY A 221 25.20 13.71 -9.82
CA GLY A 221 25.70 14.79 -10.64
C GLY A 221 27.13 14.60 -11.09
N ASN A 222 27.56 15.57 -11.87
CA ASN A 222 28.87 15.60 -12.44
C ASN A 222 29.45 17.01 -12.34
N TYR A 223 30.76 17.09 -12.47
CA TYR A 223 31.44 18.36 -12.55
C TYR A 223 32.53 18.36 -13.61
N ILE A 224 32.85 19.56 -14.08
CA ILE A 224 33.98 19.84 -14.93
C ILE A 224 34.85 20.85 -14.20
N HIS A 225 36.10 20.48 -13.94
CA HIS A 225 37.09 21.37 -13.38
C HIS A 225 38.00 21.89 -14.49
N GLN A 226 37.99 23.20 -14.72
CA GLN A 226 38.88 23.87 -15.68
C GLN A 226 39.44 25.14 -15.04
N ASP A 227 40.77 25.22 -14.97
CA ASP A 227 41.54 26.31 -14.33
C ASP A 227 41.15 26.54 -12.86
N GLN A 228 40.37 27.58 -12.58
CA GLN A 228 39.84 27.93 -11.23
C GLN A 228 38.32 27.86 -11.15
N LYS A 229 37.67 27.34 -12.21
CA LYS A 229 36.22 27.30 -12.35
C LYS A 229 35.76 25.85 -12.33
N ILE A 230 34.76 25.58 -11.52
CA ILE A 230 34.16 24.27 -11.37
C ILE A 230 32.72 24.40 -11.84
N ARG A 231 32.40 23.79 -12.98
CA ARG A 231 31.03 23.72 -13.45
C ARG A 231 30.39 22.47 -12.88
N VAL A 232 29.31 22.63 -12.12
CA VAL A 232 28.58 21.52 -11.52
C VAL A 232 27.23 21.36 -12.21
N ASN A 233 26.87 20.11 -12.51
CA ASN A 233 25.52 19.74 -12.87
C ASN A 233 24.99 18.72 -11.86
N LEU A 234 23.76 18.93 -11.41
CA LEU A 234 23.10 18.08 -10.43
C LEU A 234 21.75 17.66 -10.96
N GLU A 235 21.33 16.46 -10.60
CA GLU A 235 20.02 15.94 -10.93
C GLU A 235 19.42 15.17 -9.76
N LEU A 236 18.15 15.45 -9.49
CA LEU A 236 17.35 14.76 -8.50
C LEU A 236 16.44 13.76 -9.21
N ILE A 237 16.57 12.48 -8.84
CA ILE A 237 15.87 11.37 -9.48
C ILE A 237 14.98 10.67 -8.46
N ASP A 238 13.74 10.37 -8.83
CA ASP A 238 12.85 9.45 -8.10
C ASP A 238 13.24 8.01 -8.44
N VAL A 239 13.66 7.24 -7.44
CA VAL A 239 14.16 5.86 -7.59
C VAL A 239 13.04 4.89 -7.98
N ARG A 240 11.81 5.15 -7.52
CA ARG A 240 10.66 4.27 -7.74
C ARG A 240 10.13 4.39 -9.16
N THR A 241 10.08 5.61 -9.69
CA THR A 241 9.54 5.88 -11.02
C THR A 241 10.61 6.04 -12.09
N ASN A 242 11.89 6.13 -11.70
CA ASN A 242 13.02 6.43 -12.59
C ASN A 242 12.79 7.74 -13.38
N THR A 243 12.23 8.75 -12.70
CA THR A 243 11.96 10.07 -13.30
C THR A 243 12.92 11.12 -12.78
N LEU A 244 13.42 11.96 -13.68
CA LEU A 244 14.14 13.19 -13.35
C LEU A 244 13.14 14.22 -12.81
N LEU A 245 13.29 14.60 -11.53
CA LEU A 245 12.45 15.61 -10.88
C LEU A 245 12.99 17.02 -11.08
N TRP A 246 14.31 17.16 -11.02
CA TRP A 246 14.98 18.45 -11.13
C TRP A 246 16.39 18.28 -11.67
N ARG A 247 16.88 19.31 -12.38
CA ARG A 247 18.25 19.37 -12.87
C ARG A 247 18.79 20.80 -12.79
N LEU A 248 19.96 20.95 -12.18
CA LEU A 248 20.77 22.17 -12.25
C LEU A 248 21.75 22.05 -13.41
N ASN A 249 21.67 22.98 -14.35
CA ASN A 249 22.58 23.06 -15.49
C ASN A 249 23.55 24.23 -15.32
N GLN A 250 24.83 23.96 -15.58
CA GLN A 250 25.87 24.96 -15.80
C GLN A 250 26.11 25.94 -14.63
N PHE A 251 26.00 25.47 -13.38
CA PHE A 251 26.34 26.32 -12.24
C PHE A 251 27.85 26.43 -12.10
N GLU A 252 28.38 27.64 -12.22
CA GLU A 252 29.82 27.91 -12.10
C GLU A 252 30.17 28.24 -10.65
N VAL A 253 30.93 27.34 -10.03
CA VAL A 253 31.49 27.48 -8.69
C VAL A 253 32.93 27.96 -8.81
N THR A 254 33.25 29.05 -8.14
CA THR A 254 34.63 29.43 -7.84
C THR A 254 34.92 29.02 -6.39
N PHE A 255 36.17 28.73 -6.03
CA PHE A 255 36.56 28.37 -4.66
C PHE A 255 36.07 29.37 -3.59
N SER A 256 35.87 30.64 -3.95
CA SER A 256 35.32 31.68 -3.06
C SER A 256 33.78 31.67 -2.90
N ASN A 257 33.05 30.88 -3.70
CA ASN A 257 31.59 30.89 -3.82
C ASN A 257 30.95 29.49 -3.63
N THR A 258 31.64 28.52 -3.04
CA THR A 258 31.11 27.16 -2.79
C THR A 258 29.83 27.16 -1.95
N PHE A 259 29.68 28.13 -1.03
CA PHE A 259 28.48 28.30 -0.21
C PHE A 259 27.23 28.62 -1.05
N LYS A 260 27.36 29.35 -2.16
CA LYS A 260 26.20 29.65 -3.04
C LYS A 260 25.65 28.41 -3.74
N LEU A 261 26.50 27.42 -4.03
CA LEU A 261 26.04 26.15 -4.58
C LEU A 261 25.18 25.42 -3.56
N GLN A 262 25.61 25.39 -2.30
CA GLN A 262 24.91 24.73 -1.20
C GLN A 262 23.50 25.31 -1.02
N ASP A 263 23.38 26.63 -0.90
CA ASP A 263 22.08 27.32 -0.69
C ASP A 263 21.09 27.04 -1.83
N ILE A 264 21.57 27.10 -3.08
CA ILE A 264 20.74 26.88 -4.27
C ILE A 264 20.29 25.41 -4.32
N VAL A 265 21.20 24.48 -4.09
CA VAL A 265 20.90 23.04 -4.13
C VAL A 265 19.90 22.68 -3.04
N ALA A 266 20.11 23.17 -1.82
CA ALA A 266 19.21 22.93 -0.71
C ALA A 266 17.79 23.42 -1.03
N LYS A 267 17.67 24.69 -1.45
CA LYS A 267 16.40 25.31 -1.79
C LYS A 267 15.67 24.60 -2.93
N GLU A 268 16.38 24.26 -4.00
CA GLU A 268 15.78 23.62 -5.17
C GLU A 268 15.38 22.17 -4.92
N VAL A 269 16.18 21.40 -4.18
CA VAL A 269 15.82 20.04 -3.77
C VAL A 269 14.60 20.06 -2.86
N VAL A 270 14.60 20.95 -1.85
CA VAL A 270 13.44 21.19 -0.97
C VAL A 270 12.17 21.50 -1.77
N ASN A 271 12.24 22.45 -2.71
CA ASN A 271 11.12 22.84 -3.56
C ASN A 271 10.64 21.68 -4.45
N SER A 272 11.57 20.94 -5.03
CA SER A 272 11.29 19.84 -5.97
C SER A 272 10.64 18.64 -5.29
N LEU A 273 10.95 18.42 -4.01
CA LEU A 273 10.34 17.35 -3.22
C LEU A 273 8.88 17.67 -2.81
N LYS A 274 8.39 18.89 -3.04
CA LYS A 274 7.02 19.36 -2.69
C LYS A 274 6.65 19.10 -1.22
N ILE A 275 7.61 19.26 -0.32
CA ILE A 275 7.43 19.10 1.13
C ILE A 275 7.23 20.49 1.74
N GLU A 276 6.31 20.62 2.68
CA GLU A 276 6.20 21.82 3.53
C GLU A 276 7.33 21.80 4.57
N PHE A 277 8.32 22.68 4.40
CA PHE A 277 9.34 22.96 5.40
C PHE A 277 8.98 24.21 6.20
N SER A 278 9.37 24.25 7.47
CA SER A 278 9.11 25.42 8.32
C SER A 278 9.91 26.64 7.82
N GLU A 279 9.37 27.86 7.96
CA GLU A 279 10.10 29.11 7.68
C GLU A 279 11.42 29.23 8.45
N GLN A 280 11.57 28.53 9.58
CA GLN A 280 12.82 28.48 10.34
C GLN A 280 13.86 27.55 9.70
N GLU A 281 13.44 26.50 9.01
CA GLU A 281 14.32 25.57 8.28
C GLU A 281 14.83 26.20 6.98
N LEU A 282 13.99 27.00 6.32
CA LEU A 282 14.35 27.74 5.11
C LEU A 282 15.29 28.94 5.35
N LYS A 283 15.42 29.41 6.60
CA LYS A 283 16.34 30.49 7.01
C LYS A 283 17.74 29.99 7.39
N LEU A 284 17.95 28.68 7.41
CA LEU A 284 19.25 28.06 7.64
C LEU A 284 20.09 27.96 6.35
N PHE A 285 19.49 28.37 5.21
CA PHE A 285 20.10 28.58 3.90
C PHE A 285 19.92 30.06 3.50
#